data_AF-A0A670KCK9-F1
#
_entry.id   AF-A0A670KCK9-F1
#
_cell.length_a   1.000
_cell.length_b   1.000
_cell.length_c   1.000
_cell.angle_alpha   90.00
_cell.angle_beta   90.00
_cell.angle_gamma   90.00
#
_symmetry.space_group_name_H-M   'P 1'
#
loop_
_entity.id
_entity.type
_entity.pdbx_description
1 polymer ?
#
loop_
_entity_poly.entity_id
_entity_poly.type
_entity_poly.pdbx_seq_one_letter_code
_entity_poly.pdbx_strand_id
1 'polypeptide(L)'
;FLERCPNRTLVPLRAVPRTSDYYRVEPTLPRRFNNPGWFRGYRFKEPNPLFRTTNMDYGGKPPTVHEMPTSFHVSPHAFSNHLVKFGPYRNTGINTNTEKSYVTGAENFITCFDTLNFHPSYRTGGPSFCE
;
A
#
# COMPACT_ATOMS: atom_id res chain seq x y z
N PHE A 1 49.94 -9.65 -37.75
CA PHE A 1 49.60 -10.64 -36.71
C PHE A 1 48.16 -10.44 -36.29
N LEU A 2 47.23 -11.05 -37.03
CA LEU A 2 45.81 -11.12 -36.68
C LEU A 2 45.62 -12.42 -35.90
N GLU A 3 45.67 -12.38 -34.58
CA GLU A 3 45.25 -13.53 -33.79
C GLU A 3 43.72 -13.63 -33.82
N ARG A 4 43.25 -14.66 -34.52
CA ARG A 4 41.88 -15.13 -34.48
C ARG A 4 41.52 -15.48 -33.04
N CYS A 5 40.52 -14.82 -32.49
CA CYS A 5 39.80 -15.32 -31.32
C CYS A 5 39.26 -16.73 -31.64
N PRO A 6 39.54 -17.77 -30.82
CA PRO A 6 38.99 -19.09 -31.04
C PRO A 6 37.47 -19.07 -30.83
N ASN A 7 36.77 -19.70 -31.76
CA ASN A 7 35.34 -19.83 -31.84
C ASN A 7 34.73 -20.17 -30.47
N ARG A 8 33.93 -19.23 -29.94
CA ARG A 8 33.05 -19.43 -28.80
C ARG A 8 32.03 -20.51 -29.20
N THR A 9 32.34 -21.75 -28.85
CA THR A 9 31.41 -22.88 -28.95
C THR A 9 30.10 -22.46 -28.32
N LEU A 10 29.04 -22.39 -29.13
CA LEU A 10 27.68 -22.19 -28.67
C LEU A 10 27.25 -23.47 -27.95
N VAL A 11 27.65 -23.57 -26.68
CA VAL A 11 26.99 -24.44 -25.71
C VAL A 11 25.50 -24.07 -25.78
N PRO A 12 24.57 -25.03 -25.91
CA PRO A 12 23.15 -24.70 -25.92
C PRO A 12 22.88 -23.84 -24.69
N LEU A 13 22.35 -22.64 -24.89
CA LEU A 13 21.92 -21.73 -23.85
C LEU A 13 20.97 -22.52 -22.95
N ARG A 14 21.48 -23.11 -21.85
CA ARG A 14 20.64 -23.61 -20.79
C ARG A 14 19.72 -22.44 -20.45
N ALA A 15 18.42 -22.67 -20.55
CA ALA A 15 17.43 -21.68 -20.20
C ALA A 15 17.79 -21.13 -18.82
N VAL A 16 17.76 -19.81 -18.66
CA VAL A 16 18.08 -19.16 -17.38
C VAL A 16 17.21 -19.81 -16.30
N PRO A 17 17.81 -20.37 -15.23
CA PRO A 17 17.08 -21.15 -14.24
C PRO A 17 16.02 -20.27 -13.56
N ARG A 18 14.79 -20.77 -13.49
CA ARG A 18 13.68 -20.11 -12.79
C ARG A 18 13.54 -20.66 -11.39
N THR A 19 12.94 -19.88 -10.49
CA THR A 19 12.73 -20.37 -9.11
C THR A 19 11.70 -21.47 -9.04
N SER A 20 10.69 -21.42 -9.91
CA SER A 20 9.69 -22.48 -10.07
C SER A 20 10.28 -23.82 -10.53
N ASP A 21 11.47 -23.83 -11.14
CA ASP A 21 12.10 -25.07 -11.61
C ASP A 21 12.69 -25.88 -10.44
N TYR A 22 13.01 -25.21 -9.33
CA TYR A 22 13.66 -25.81 -8.15
C TYR A 22 12.74 -25.86 -6.93
N TYR A 23 11.82 -24.89 -6.81
CA TYR A 23 10.96 -24.71 -5.65
C TYR A 23 9.50 -24.59 -6.04
N ARG A 24 8.62 -24.95 -5.11
CA ARG A 24 7.19 -24.68 -5.23
C ARG A 24 6.95 -23.19 -4.95
N VAL A 25 6.34 -22.52 -5.92
CA VAL A 25 6.14 -21.06 -5.93
C VAL A 25 4.65 -20.77 -6.02
N GLU A 26 4.21 -19.72 -5.32
CA GLU A 26 2.83 -19.24 -5.39
C GLU A 26 2.47 -18.72 -6.80
N PRO A 27 1.26 -18.99 -7.34
CA PRO A 27 0.85 -18.50 -8.66
C PRO A 27 0.84 -16.97 -8.78
N THR A 28 0.68 -16.27 -7.66
CA THR A 28 0.65 -14.81 -7.58
C THR A 28 2.04 -14.18 -7.44
N LEU A 29 3.12 -14.98 -7.41
CA LEU A 29 4.48 -14.46 -7.29
C LEU A 29 4.82 -13.56 -8.50
N PRO A 30 5.27 -12.31 -8.28
CA PRO A 30 5.73 -11.45 -9.36
C PRO A 30 6.80 -12.14 -10.21
N ARG A 31 6.64 -12.04 -11.54
CA ARG A 31 7.55 -12.69 -12.52
C ARG A 31 9.02 -12.36 -12.31
N ARG A 32 9.35 -11.19 -11.75
CA ARG A 32 10.72 -10.78 -11.41
C ARG A 32 11.38 -11.71 -10.37
N PHE A 33 10.63 -12.18 -9.38
CA PHE A 33 11.16 -13.11 -8.39
C PHE A 33 11.26 -14.53 -8.93
N ASN A 34 10.42 -14.89 -9.91
CA ASN A 34 10.56 -16.17 -10.60
C ASN A 34 11.79 -16.23 -11.53
N ASN A 35 12.24 -15.09 -12.05
CA ASN A 35 13.33 -15.00 -13.01
C ASN A 35 14.50 -14.19 -12.41
N PRO A 36 15.45 -14.82 -11.68
CA PRO A 36 16.54 -14.09 -11.02
C PRO A 36 17.43 -13.31 -12.01
N GLY A 37 17.53 -13.77 -13.26
CA GLY A 37 18.26 -13.05 -14.31
C GLY A 37 17.67 -11.69 -14.73
N TRP A 38 16.48 -11.32 -14.25
CA TRP A 38 15.90 -9.98 -14.48
C TRP A 38 16.47 -8.92 -13.54
N PHE A 39 17.11 -9.31 -12.44
CA PHE A 39 17.78 -8.38 -11.54
C PHE A 39 19.09 -7.90 -12.18
N ARG A 40 19.15 -6.61 -12.49
CA ARG A 40 20.30 -5.94 -13.14
C ARG A 40 21.01 -5.03 -12.13
N GLY A 41 22.24 -4.63 -12.46
CA GLY A 41 23.01 -3.67 -11.66
C GLY A 41 24.01 -4.30 -10.68
N TYR A 42 24.03 -5.63 -10.59
CA TYR A 42 25.09 -6.36 -9.88
C TYR A 42 26.38 -6.33 -10.69
N ARG A 43 27.52 -6.34 -9.99
CA ARG A 43 28.83 -6.15 -10.62
C ARG A 43 29.21 -7.38 -11.45
N PHE A 44 29.22 -7.21 -12.78
CA PHE A 44 29.73 -8.21 -13.72
C PHE A 44 31.20 -7.99 -14.09
N LYS A 45 31.73 -6.78 -13.89
CA LYS A 45 33.12 -6.43 -14.21
C LYS A 45 34.01 -6.63 -12.99
N GLU A 46 35.11 -7.36 -13.20
CA GLU A 46 36.12 -7.58 -12.18
C GLU A 46 36.83 -6.25 -11.84
N PRO A 47 36.83 -5.83 -10.55
CA PRO A 47 37.56 -4.64 -10.13
C PRO A 47 39.06 -4.91 -10.15
N ASN A 48 39.87 -3.85 -10.25
CA ASN A 48 41.33 -3.99 -10.12
C ASN A 48 41.66 -4.59 -8.74
N PRO A 49 42.43 -5.69 -8.68
CA PRO A 49 42.76 -6.35 -7.42
C PRO A 49 43.49 -5.44 -6.42
N LEU A 50 44.24 -4.43 -6.89
CA LEU A 50 44.94 -3.47 -6.04
C LEU A 50 44.02 -2.43 -5.38
N PHE A 51 42.87 -2.16 -5.98
CA PHE A 51 41.92 -1.15 -5.49
C PHE A 51 40.62 -1.83 -5.02
N ARG A 52 40.74 -2.88 -4.21
CA ARG A 52 39.61 -3.57 -3.58
C ARG A 52 39.31 -3.01 -2.19
N THR A 53 38.05 -2.69 -1.92
CA THR A 53 37.54 -2.30 -0.61
C THR A 53 36.47 -3.29 -0.18
N THR A 54 36.29 -3.45 1.13
CA THR A 54 35.30 -4.37 1.72
C THR A 54 33.87 -4.03 1.34
N ASN A 55 33.55 -2.74 1.19
CA ASN A 55 32.23 -2.27 0.77
C ASN A 55 31.85 -2.72 -0.65
N MET A 56 32.82 -3.10 -1.49
CA MET A 56 32.52 -3.60 -2.84
C MET A 56 32.04 -5.05 -2.87
N ASP A 57 32.19 -5.79 -1.77
CA ASP A 57 31.62 -7.13 -1.66
C ASP A 57 30.09 -7.07 -1.55
N TYR A 58 29.56 -6.00 -0.94
CA TYR A 58 28.13 -5.72 -0.90
C TYR A 58 27.60 -5.34 -2.30
N GLY A 59 26.51 -5.96 -2.72
CA GLY A 59 25.89 -5.72 -4.04
C GLY A 59 26.72 -6.18 -5.24
N GLY A 60 27.86 -6.85 -5.01
CA GLY A 60 28.71 -7.38 -6.08
C GLY A 60 28.13 -8.64 -6.75
N LYS A 61 27.44 -9.49 -5.98
CA LYS A 61 26.96 -10.80 -6.44
C LYS A 61 25.49 -10.72 -6.89
N PRO A 62 25.14 -11.21 -8.11
CA PRO A 62 23.77 -11.27 -8.55
C PRO A 62 22.97 -12.30 -7.74
N PRO A 63 21.65 -12.09 -7.59
CA PRO A 63 20.86 -12.97 -6.78
C PRO A 63 20.54 -14.27 -7.53
N THR A 64 20.47 -15.36 -6.78
CA THR A 64 20.31 -16.73 -7.29
C THR A 64 18.91 -17.28 -7.03
N VAL A 65 18.58 -18.41 -7.65
CA VAL A 65 17.28 -19.10 -7.43
C VAL A 65 17.03 -19.42 -5.96
N HIS A 66 18.08 -19.74 -5.21
CA HIS A 66 17.99 -20.12 -3.80
C HIS A 66 17.79 -18.94 -2.85
N GLU A 67 18.03 -17.71 -3.30
CA GLU A 67 17.85 -16.48 -2.53
C GLU A 67 16.48 -15.84 -2.80
N MET A 68 15.81 -16.22 -3.89
CA MET A 68 14.51 -15.65 -4.27
C MET A 68 13.38 -16.17 -3.37
N PRO A 69 12.41 -15.30 -3.05
CA PRO A 69 11.24 -15.70 -2.27
C PRO A 69 10.30 -16.59 -3.08
N THR A 70 9.63 -17.53 -2.40
CA THR A 70 8.60 -18.41 -2.98
C THR A 70 7.20 -17.81 -2.94
N SER A 71 6.96 -16.86 -2.04
CA SER A 71 5.72 -16.08 -1.93
C SER A 71 6.02 -14.59 -1.67
N PHE A 72 5.14 -13.71 -2.12
CA PHE A 72 5.29 -12.26 -1.94
C PHE A 72 3.93 -11.60 -1.73
N HIS A 73 3.65 -11.22 -0.49
CA HIS A 73 2.39 -10.60 -0.09
C HIS A 73 2.60 -9.10 0.16
N VAL A 74 2.19 -8.27 -0.80
CA VAL A 74 2.22 -6.81 -0.66
C VAL A 74 0.85 -6.30 -0.29
N SER A 75 0.81 -5.33 0.62
CA SER A 75 -0.39 -4.55 0.88
C SER A 75 -0.65 -3.60 -0.30
N PRO A 76 -1.76 -3.76 -1.06
CA PRO A 76 -2.05 -2.88 -2.18
C PRO A 76 -2.47 -1.50 -1.66
N HIS A 77 -1.66 -0.48 -1.91
CA HIS A 77 -1.98 0.90 -1.56
C HIS A 77 -2.79 1.64 -2.64
N ALA A 78 -3.37 0.94 -3.63
CA ALA A 78 -4.07 1.56 -4.76
C ALA A 78 -5.22 2.47 -4.32
N PHE A 79 -6.03 2.02 -3.35
CA PHE A 79 -7.13 2.81 -2.77
C PHE A 79 -6.61 4.05 -2.04
N SER A 80 -5.65 3.88 -1.12
CA SER A 80 -5.10 4.99 -0.33
C SER A 80 -4.36 6.01 -1.21
N ASN A 81 -3.62 5.56 -2.22
CA ASN A 81 -2.91 6.43 -3.16
C ASN A 81 -3.86 7.31 -3.97
N HIS A 82 -5.08 6.84 -4.24
CA HIS A 82 -6.11 7.68 -4.87
C HIS A 82 -6.54 8.80 -3.93
N LEU A 83 -6.81 8.49 -2.65
CA LEU A 83 -7.29 9.46 -1.67
C LEU A 83 -6.23 10.46 -1.21
N VAL A 84 -4.98 10.03 -1.05
CA VAL A 84 -3.87 10.88 -0.57
C VAL A 84 -3.64 12.09 -1.49
N LYS A 85 -3.97 11.99 -2.79
CA LYS A 85 -3.85 13.10 -3.74
C LYS A 85 -4.71 14.31 -3.39
N PHE A 86 -5.83 14.10 -2.70
CA PHE A 86 -6.78 15.17 -2.36
C PHE A 86 -6.42 15.92 -1.06
N GLY A 87 -5.38 15.47 -0.35
CA GLY A 87 -4.87 16.13 0.85
C GLY A 87 -5.77 15.93 2.09
N PRO A 88 -5.54 16.70 3.17
CA PRO A 88 -6.30 16.58 4.41
C PRO A 88 -7.78 16.95 4.22
N TYR A 89 -8.68 16.14 4.80
CA TYR A 89 -10.12 16.43 4.81
C TYR A 89 -10.43 17.76 5.51
N ARG A 90 -11.36 18.52 4.94
CA ARG A 90 -11.91 19.76 5.53
C ARG A 90 -13.42 19.68 5.54
N ASN A 91 -14.03 20.00 6.68
CA ASN A 91 -15.47 20.16 6.79
C ASN A 91 -15.85 21.62 6.56
N THR A 92 -16.65 21.88 5.53
CA THR A 92 -17.23 23.21 5.22
C THR A 92 -18.76 23.22 5.30
N GLY A 93 -19.38 22.14 5.82
CA GLY A 93 -20.83 22.04 5.97
C GLY A 93 -21.35 22.85 7.15
N ILE A 94 -22.55 23.42 7.00
CA ILE A 94 -23.30 24.06 8.08
C ILE A 94 -24.17 23.00 8.77
N ASN A 95 -24.31 23.08 10.10
CA ASN A 95 -25.24 22.22 10.83
C ASN A 95 -26.69 22.59 10.50
N THR A 96 -27.41 21.67 9.87
CA THR A 96 -28.81 21.85 9.44
C THR A 96 -29.77 20.86 10.09
N ASN A 97 -29.29 20.04 11.03
CA ASN A 97 -30.17 19.15 11.78
C ASN A 97 -31.19 19.98 12.55
N THR A 98 -32.47 19.72 12.30
CA THR A 98 -33.54 20.17 13.18
C THR A 98 -33.43 19.41 14.50
N GLU A 99 -33.66 20.10 15.60
CA GLU A 99 -33.73 19.47 16.91
C GLU A 99 -34.76 18.34 16.89
N LYS A 100 -34.38 17.17 17.44
CA LYS A 100 -35.28 16.03 17.64
C LYS A 100 -35.56 15.91 19.12
N SER A 101 -36.41 16.79 19.64
CA SER A 101 -36.91 16.67 21.01
C SER A 101 -37.77 15.40 21.13
N TYR A 102 -37.67 14.70 22.26
CA TYR A 102 -38.47 13.49 22.52
C TYR A 102 -39.98 13.78 22.50
N VAL A 103 -40.37 15.04 22.73
CA VAL A 103 -41.75 15.52 22.62
C VAL A 103 -41.93 16.10 21.21
N THR A 104 -42.43 15.29 20.28
CA THR A 104 -42.64 15.72 18.89
C THR A 104 -44.01 16.38 18.76
N GLY A 105 -44.05 17.72 18.79
CA GLY A 105 -45.25 18.52 18.52
C GLY A 105 -44.90 19.68 17.58
N ALA A 106 -45.86 20.16 16.79
CA ALA A 106 -45.65 21.26 15.85
C ALA A 106 -45.17 22.57 16.51
N GLU A 107 -45.25 22.67 17.84
CA GLU A 107 -44.86 23.82 18.65
C GLU A 107 -43.55 23.59 19.44
N ASN A 108 -42.82 22.50 19.19
CA ASN A 108 -41.58 22.13 19.91
C ASN A 108 -40.29 22.37 19.11
N PHE A 109 -40.21 23.49 18.40
CA PHE A 109 -38.96 23.92 17.79
C PHE A 109 -38.22 24.83 18.77
N ILE A 110 -37.25 24.30 19.54
CA ILE A 110 -36.35 25.15 20.30
C ILE A 110 -35.45 25.85 19.26
N THR A 111 -35.77 27.09 18.95
CA THR A 111 -34.94 27.91 18.07
C THR A 111 -33.72 28.39 18.83
N CYS A 112 -32.60 28.65 18.14
CA CYS A 112 -31.39 29.18 18.79
C CYS A 112 -31.60 30.56 19.47
N PHE A 113 -32.70 31.24 19.15
CA PHE A 113 -33.09 32.51 19.77
C PHE A 113 -33.97 32.34 21.01
N ASP A 114 -34.54 31.16 21.24
CA ASP A 114 -35.43 30.92 22.36
C ASP A 114 -35.19 29.54 22.98
N THR A 115 -34.18 29.48 23.85
CA THR A 115 -33.78 28.28 24.60
C THR A 115 -34.65 28.02 25.82
N LEU A 116 -35.61 28.90 26.13
CA LEU A 116 -36.49 28.82 27.30
C LEU A 116 -37.97 28.69 26.92
N ASN A 117 -38.32 28.61 25.63
CA ASN A 117 -39.64 28.18 25.18
C ASN A 117 -39.84 26.69 25.40
N PHE A 118 -40.03 26.32 26.67
CA PHE A 118 -40.56 25.02 27.02
C PHE A 118 -42.03 24.95 26.60
N HIS A 119 -42.42 23.86 25.96
CA HIS A 119 -43.82 23.59 25.62
C HIS A 119 -44.71 23.74 26.88
N PRO A 120 -45.94 24.26 26.78
CA PRO A 120 -46.86 24.36 27.91
C PRO A 120 -47.14 23.04 28.65
N SER A 121 -46.89 21.89 28.01
CA SER A 121 -47.01 20.56 28.64
C SER A 121 -45.83 20.18 29.55
N TYR A 122 -44.73 20.95 29.53
CA TYR A 122 -43.58 20.74 30.40
C TYR A 122 -43.84 21.35 31.78
N ARG A 123 -44.38 20.53 32.69
CA ARG A 123 -44.51 20.88 34.11
C ARG A 123 -43.20 20.58 34.84
N THR A 124 -42.54 21.59 35.40
CA THR A 124 -41.35 21.45 36.24
C THR A 124 -41.60 20.73 37.58
N GLY A 125 -42.88 20.57 37.98
CA GLY A 125 -43.28 19.99 39.26
C GLY A 125 -44.22 18.79 39.19
N GLY A 126 -44.37 18.12 38.03
CA GLY A 126 -45.26 16.96 37.92
C GLY A 126 -45.22 16.26 36.57
N PRO A 127 -45.90 15.10 36.41
CA PRO A 127 -45.89 14.36 35.17
C PRO A 127 -46.52 15.19 34.04
N SER A 128 -45.87 15.21 32.88
CA SER A 128 -46.38 15.84 31.66
C SER A 128 -47.59 15.05 31.15
N PHE A 129 -48.70 15.73 30.89
CA PHE A 129 -49.89 15.10 30.32
C PHE A 129 -49.71 14.93 28.82
N CYS A 130 -49.96 13.72 28.32
CA CYS A 130 -50.18 13.43 26.91
C CYS A 130 -51.67 13.10 26.78
N GLU A 131 -52.41 13.88 26.00
CA GLU A 131 -53.76 13.54 25.56
C GLU A 131 -53.70 12.81 24.21
#